data_AF-A0A154MPZ9-F1
#
_entry.id   AF-A0A154MPZ9-F1
#
_cell.length_a   1.000
_cell.length_b   1.000
_cell.length_c   1.000
_cell.angle_alpha   90.00
_cell.angle_beta   90.00
_cell.angle_gamma   90.00
#
_symmetry.space_group_name_H-M   'P 1'
#
loop_
_entity.id
_entity.type
_entity.pdbx_description
1 polymer ?
#
loop_
_entity_poly.entity_id
_entity_poly.type
_entity_poly.pdbx_seq_one_letter_code
_entity_poly.pdbx_strand_id
1 'polypeptide(L)' 'MTTQCTDEIGEIGVWLMGEFGGRVPAAVISRVLNASRRDLEGRIDPEELGEMFHTLCRFRLRRIVASDRWITVPGAHVS' A
#
# COMPACT_ATOMS: atom_id res chain seq x y z
N MET A 1 14.99 20.91 2.20
CA MET A 1 15.09 19.51 2.67
C MET A 1 13.84 18.68 2.32
N THR A 2 12.91 19.17 1.48
CA THR A 2 11.63 18.50 1.16
C THR A 2 11.65 17.59 -0.08
N THR A 3 12.72 17.65 -0.89
CA THR A 3 12.85 16.87 -2.13
C THR A 3 13.20 15.40 -1.89
N GLN A 4 14.00 15.08 -0.86
CA GLN A 4 14.47 13.72 -0.60
C GLN A 4 13.33 12.78 -0.17
N CYS A 5 12.48 13.21 0.75
CA CYS A 5 11.33 12.42 1.20
C CYS A 5 10.30 12.17 0.08
N THR A 6 10.10 13.16 -0.80
CA THR A 6 9.17 13.00 -1.94
C THR A 6 9.69 11.97 -2.95
N ASP A 7 10.99 11.96 -3.19
CA ASP A 7 11.67 11.00 -4.07
C ASP A 7 11.57 9.57 -3.50
N GLU A 8 11.87 9.42 -2.21
CA GLU A 8 11.76 8.14 -1.48
C GLU A 8 10.33 7.58 -1.50
N ILE A 9 9.31 8.41 -1.29
CA ILE A 9 7.90 8.01 -1.42
C ILE A 9 7.59 7.55 -2.85
N GLY A 10 8.18 8.19 -3.86
CA GLY A 10 8.10 7.81 -5.25
C GLY A 10 8.68 6.41 -5.51
N GLU A 11 9.89 6.16 -5.02
CA GLU A 11 10.58 4.87 -5.12
C GLU A 11 9.81 3.75 -4.42
N ILE A 12 9.31 4.01 -3.20
CA ILE A 12 8.44 3.09 -2.47
C ILE A 12 7.18 2.78 -3.27
N GLY A 13 6.60 3.79 -3.93
CA GLY A 13 5.44 3.62 -4.81
C GLY A 13 5.71 2.66 -5.96
N VAL A 14 6.85 2.81 -6.66
CA VAL A 14 7.29 1.92 -7.74
C VAL A 14 7.50 0.50 -7.22
N TRP A 15 8.17 0.35 -6.09
CA TRP A 15 8.42 -0.96 -5.48
C TRP A 15 7.11 -1.68 -5.12
N LEU A 16 6.16 -0.98 -4.51
CA LEU A 16 4.85 -1.55 -4.14
C LEU A 16 4.01 -1.91 -5.37
N MET A 17 4.08 -1.13 -6.46
CA MET A 17 3.45 -1.50 -7.73
C MET A 17 4.05 -2.79 -8.30
N GLY A 18 5.35 -3.04 -8.09
CA GLY A 18 6.00 -4.31 -8.41
C GLY A 18 5.57 -5.47 -7.50
N GLU A 19 5.62 -5.30 -6.16
CA GLU A 19 5.31 -6.36 -5.18
C GLU A 19 3.85 -6.84 -5.28
N PHE A 20 2.92 -5.91 -5.50
CA PHE A 20 1.47 -6.19 -5.53
C PHE A 20 0.87 -6.19 -6.93
N GLY A 21 1.67 -5.84 -7.95
CA GLY A 21 1.29 -5.94 -9.34
C GLY A 21 0.76 -7.33 -9.68
N GLY A 22 -0.32 -7.37 -10.45
CA GLY A 22 -0.99 -8.62 -10.84
C GLY A 22 -1.91 -9.24 -9.76
N ARG A 23 -1.83 -8.78 -8.50
CA ARG A 23 -2.76 -9.19 -7.42
C ARG A 23 -3.71 -8.08 -7.00
N VAL A 24 -3.27 -6.84 -7.10
CA VAL A 24 -4.05 -5.65 -6.76
C VAL A 24 -4.07 -4.72 -7.97
N PRO A 25 -5.24 -4.19 -8.37
CA PRO A 25 -5.32 -3.22 -9.47
C PRO A 25 -4.47 -1.98 -9.18
N ALA A 26 -3.76 -1.46 -10.17
CA ALA A 26 -2.89 -0.29 -10.01
C ALA A 26 -3.65 0.94 -9.45
N ALA A 27 -4.92 1.11 -9.82
CA ALA A 27 -5.78 2.16 -9.27
C ALA A 27 -6.00 2.02 -7.75
N VAL A 28 -6.13 0.78 -7.25
CA VAL A 28 -6.26 0.50 -5.81
C VAL A 28 -4.93 0.77 -5.10
N ILE A 29 -3.80 0.36 -5.69
CA ILE A 29 -2.46 0.66 -5.16
C ILE A 29 -2.27 2.17 -5.03
N SER A 30 -2.55 2.93 -6.09
CA SER A 30 -2.45 4.40 -6.10
C SER A 30 -3.35 5.06 -5.06
N ARG A 31 -4.56 4.52 -4.84
CA ARG A 31 -5.47 5.01 -3.79
C ARG A 31 -4.91 4.75 -2.39
N VAL A 32 -4.31 3.59 -2.15
CA VAL A 32 -3.66 3.27 -0.87
C VAL A 32 -2.47 4.20 -0.62
N LEU A 33 -1.61 4.41 -1.62
CA LEU A 33 -0.48 5.33 -1.52
C LEU A 33 -0.94 6.74 -1.14
N ASN A 34 -1.92 7.31 -1.86
CA ASN A 34 -2.43 8.65 -1.56
C ASN A 34 -3.09 8.74 -0.17
N ALA A 35 -3.86 7.71 0.22
CA ALA A 35 -4.51 7.69 1.53
C ALA A 35 -3.48 7.56 2.68
N SER A 36 -2.40 6.80 2.48
CA SER A 36 -1.33 6.69 3.47
C SER A 36 -0.52 7.99 3.56
N ARG A 37 -0.24 8.65 2.43
CA ARG A 37 0.49 9.93 2.44
C ARG A 37 -0.26 10.97 3.24
N ARG A 38 -1.56 11.16 2.95
CA ARG A 38 -2.43 12.09 3.68
C ARG A 38 -2.54 11.80 5.17
N ASP A 39 -2.47 10.52 5.56
CA ASP A 39 -2.58 10.13 6.96
C ASP A 39 -1.30 10.43 7.75
N LEU A 40 -0.14 10.51 7.08
CA LEU A 40 1.15 10.75 7.72
C LEU A 40 1.65 12.19 7.54
N GLU A 41 1.23 12.85 6.47
CA GLU A 41 1.54 14.26 6.18
C GLU A 41 1.11 15.15 7.35
N GLY A 42 2.05 15.91 7.91
CA GLY A 42 1.83 16.78 9.06
C GLY A 42 1.69 16.08 10.41
N ARG A 43 1.87 14.76 10.48
CA ARG A 43 1.81 13.97 11.72
C ARG A 43 3.12 13.27 12.09
N ILE A 44 4.03 13.14 11.14
CA ILE A 44 5.33 12.48 11.31
C ILE A 44 6.42 13.38 10.74
N ASP A 45 7.60 13.30 11.36
CA ASP A 45 8.80 13.97 10.89
C ASP A 45 9.14 13.50 9.46
N PRO A 46 9.51 14.41 8.53
CA PRO A 46 9.80 14.03 7.15
C PRO A 46 10.92 12.99 7.01
N GLU A 47 11.84 12.87 7.99
CA GLU A 47 12.89 11.85 7.98
C GLU A 47 12.35 10.44 8.33
N GLU A 48 11.28 10.33 9.12
CA GLU A 48 10.64 9.05 9.47
C GLU A 48 9.49 8.69 8.52
N LEU A 49 9.11 9.63 7.64
CA LEU A 49 7.94 9.51 6.78
C LEU A 49 8.08 8.35 5.79
N GLY A 50 9.25 8.11 5.19
CA GLY A 50 9.46 7.05 4.20
C GLY A 50 9.24 5.64 4.74
N GLU A 51 9.92 5.29 5.83
CA GLU A 51 9.81 3.96 6.46
C GLU A 51 8.38 3.69 6.96
N MET A 52 7.76 4.68 7.60
CA MET A 52 6.38 4.55 8.08
C MET A 52 5.39 4.47 6.92
N PHE A 53 5.60 5.25 5.86
CA PHE A 53 4.79 5.23 4.65
C PHE A 53 4.85 3.87 3.95
N HIS A 54 6.04 3.31 3.78
CA HIS A 54 6.23 1.97 3.24
C HIS A 54 5.50 0.92 4.08
N THR A 55 5.70 0.95 5.40
CA THR A 55 5.08 0.00 6.35
C THR A 55 3.56 0.05 6.29
N LEU A 56 2.97 1.24 6.34
CA LEU A 56 1.53 1.44 6.32
C LEU A 56 0.91 1.00 4.99
N CYS A 57 1.51 1.38 3.86
CA CYS A 57 1.05 0.98 2.53
C CYS A 57 1.08 -0.54 2.37
N ARG A 58 2.19 -1.17 2.75
CA ARG A 58 2.37 -2.61 2.66
C ARG A 58 1.38 -3.37 3.53
N PHE A 59 1.14 -2.90 4.76
CA PHE A 59 0.12 -3.48 5.64
C PHE A 59 -1.28 -3.43 5.00
N ARG A 60 -1.68 -2.27 4.46
CA ARG A 60 -2.98 -2.08 3.81
C ARG A 60 -3.14 -2.99 2.59
N LEU A 61 -2.13 -3.08 1.73
CA LEU A 61 -2.15 -3.92 0.53
C LEU A 61 -2.18 -5.41 0.85
N ARG A 62 -1.40 -5.87 1.84
CA ARG A 62 -1.48 -7.26 2.33
C ARG A 62 -2.87 -7.61 2.83
N ARG A 63 -3.51 -6.69 3.56
CA ARG A 63 -4.87 -6.88 4.07
C ARG A 63 -5.90 -6.96 2.94
N ILE A 64 -5.74 -6.16 1.89
CA ILE A 64 -6.57 -6.25 0.67
C ILE A 64 -6.40 -7.60 0.00
N VAL A 65 -5.16 -8.07 -0.21
CA VAL A 65 -4.90 -9.39 -0.82
C VAL A 65 -5.48 -10.53 0.03
N ALA A 66 -5.31 -10.48 1.36
CA ALA A 66 -5.91 -11.45 2.27
C ALA A 66 -7.45 -11.42 2.20
N SER A 67 -8.02 -10.23 2.03
CA SER A 67 -9.45 -9.99 1.85
C SER A 67 -9.93 -10.14 0.40
N ASP A 68 -9.10 -10.60 -0.53
CA ASP A 68 -9.57 -11.02 -1.86
C ASP A 68 -9.59 -12.55 -1.90
N ARG A 69 -8.60 -13.16 -1.27
CA ARG A 69 -8.44 -14.61 -1.14
C ARG A 69 -9.51 -15.31 -0.28
N TRP A 70 -10.26 -14.57 0.54
CA TRP A 70 -11.46 -15.08 1.24
C TRP A 70 -12.77 -14.94 0.46
N ILE A 71 -12.82 -14.13 -0.62
CA ILE A 71 -13.99 -14.00 -1.49
C ILE A 71 -14.10 -15.23 -2.39
N THR A 72 -12.97 -15.88 -2.66
CA THR A 72 -12.91 -17.21 -3.26
C THR A 72 -13.03 -18.28 -2.17
N VAL A 73 -14.22 -18.44 -1.58
CA VAL A 73 -14.58 -19.68 -0.86
C VAL A 73 -14.88 -20.78 -1.88
N PRO A 74 -14.04 -21.81 -2.08
CA PRO A 74 -14.46 -23.01 -2.79
C PRO A 74 -15.09 -23.94 -1.74
N GLY A 75 -16.38 -23.76 -1.49
CA GLY A 75 -17.05 -24.52 -0.42
C GLY A 75 -18.57 -24.54 -0.46
N ALA A 76 -19.20 -23.94 -1.47
CA ALA A 76 -20.58 -24.27 -1.82
C ALA A 76 -20.57 -25.52 -2.70
N HIS A 77 -20.26 -26.68 -2.11
CA HIS A 77 -20.73 -27.95 -2.65
C HIS A 77 -21.38 -28.72 -1.50
N VAL A 78 -22.67 -28.95 -1.70
CA VAL A 78 -23.61 -29.64 -0.83
C VAL A 78 -23.15 -31.05 -0.50
N SER A 79 -23.38 -31.47 0.74
CA SER A 79 -24.02 -32.75 1.10
C SER A 79 -24.66 -32.58 2.47
#